data_AF-I0I2X2-F1
#
_entry.id   AF-I0I2X2-F1
#
_cell.length_a   1.000
_cell.length_b   1.000
_cell.length_c   1.000
_cell.angle_alpha   90.00
_cell.angle_beta   90.00
_cell.angle_gamma   90.00
#
_symmetry.space_group_name_H-M   'P 1'
#
loop_
_entity.id
_entity.type
_entity.pdbx_description
1 polymer ?
#
loop_
_entity_poly.entity_id
_entity_poly.type
_entity_poly.pdbx_seq_one_letter_code
_entity_poly.pdbx_strand_id
1 'polypeptide(L)'
;MTDQTASHGQTPHLQKAKTARDDRSGAQEASFIQARKLARRLALQALFEIDSTGHRPGDVVDARLANPEPNENGDDPQIPVSKEAENFLRFLVAGVVKHQAALDEIIARYAPEWPVEQLAIIDRVILRLALFEIGSSEAQTPAKVVINEAVELAKCFGGDGSPRFVNGVLGSALAEVQRKPF
;
A
#
# COMPACT_ATOMS: atom_id res chain seq x y z
N MET A 1 50.16 20.45 -55.59
CA MET A 1 50.30 19.04 -55.13
C MET A 1 51.04 19.11 -53.81
N THR A 2 50.50 18.79 -52.65
CA THR A 2 49.33 17.98 -52.22
C THR A 2 49.11 18.39 -50.77
N ASP A 3 47.99 19.03 -50.47
CA ASP A 3 46.78 18.45 -49.87
C ASP A 3 46.83 18.36 -48.33
N GLN A 4 45.98 19.18 -47.73
CA GLN A 4 45.74 19.39 -46.31
C GLN A 4 44.35 18.82 -46.05
N THR A 5 44.23 17.72 -45.32
CA THR A 5 42.92 17.24 -44.84
C THR A 5 42.94 17.03 -43.34
N ALA A 6 42.07 17.81 -42.70
CA ALA A 6 41.84 17.89 -41.27
C ALA A 6 41.06 16.66 -40.76
N SER A 7 41.52 16.05 -39.68
CA SER A 7 40.76 15.06 -38.93
C SER A 7 39.90 15.77 -37.88
N HIS A 8 38.59 15.82 -38.15
CA HIS A 8 37.56 16.33 -37.24
C HIS A 8 37.31 15.33 -36.10
N GLY A 9 37.23 15.86 -34.88
CA GLY A 9 36.98 15.10 -33.67
C GLY A 9 35.58 14.49 -33.58
N GLN A 10 35.49 13.40 -32.83
CA GLN A 10 34.25 12.91 -32.24
C GLN A 10 34.50 12.62 -30.76
N THR A 11 33.91 13.43 -29.89
CA THR A 11 33.72 13.14 -28.47
C THR A 11 32.46 12.29 -28.28
N PRO A 12 32.53 11.07 -27.71
CA PRO A 12 31.34 10.32 -27.30
C PRO A 12 31.17 10.43 -25.78
N HIS A 13 30.63 11.54 -25.28
CA HIS A 13 30.42 11.70 -23.83
C HIS A 13 29.01 12.07 -23.37
N LEU A 14 28.05 12.31 -24.27
CA LEU A 14 26.68 12.72 -23.85
C LEU A 14 25.64 11.59 -23.72
N GLN A 15 25.86 10.39 -24.25
CA GLN A 15 24.83 9.34 -24.22
C GLN A 15 24.83 8.49 -22.92
N LYS A 16 25.95 8.35 -22.21
CA LYS A 16 26.02 7.51 -21.00
C LYS A 16 25.37 8.14 -19.75
N ALA A 17 25.20 9.46 -19.71
CA ALA A 17 24.66 10.17 -18.54
C ALA A 17 23.12 10.19 -18.48
N LYS A 18 22.43 9.97 -19.60
CA LYS A 18 20.96 10.00 -19.68
C LYS A 18 20.34 8.66 -19.25
N THR A 19 20.92 7.54 -19.68
CA THR A 19 20.50 6.19 -19.29
C THR A 19 20.61 5.94 -17.77
N ALA A 20 21.72 6.36 -17.15
CA ALA A 20 21.94 6.19 -15.70
C ALA A 20 21.06 7.10 -14.81
N ARG A 21 20.33 8.07 -15.39
CA ARG A 21 19.33 8.89 -14.67
C ARG A 21 17.93 8.26 -14.78
N ASP A 22 17.56 7.75 -15.95
CA ASP A 22 16.30 6.99 -16.14
C ASP A 22 16.30 5.69 -15.31
N ASP A 23 17.41 4.95 -15.29
CA ASP A 23 17.52 3.70 -14.52
C ASP A 23 17.40 3.93 -13.00
N ARG A 24 17.93 5.06 -12.50
CA ARG A 24 17.81 5.45 -11.09
C ARG A 24 16.39 5.86 -10.72
N SER A 25 15.67 6.53 -11.61
CA SER A 25 14.26 6.89 -11.40
C SER A 25 13.38 5.64 -11.32
N GLY A 26 13.62 4.65 -12.18
CA GLY A 26 12.87 3.39 -12.16
C GLY A 26 13.12 2.55 -10.91
N ALA A 27 14.37 2.44 -10.47
CA ALA A 27 14.71 1.72 -9.24
C ALA A 27 14.12 2.37 -7.98
N GLN A 28 14.10 3.71 -7.94
CA GLN A 28 13.56 4.45 -6.81
C GLN A 28 12.04 4.37 -6.75
N GLU A 29 11.36 4.40 -7.90
CA GLU A 29 9.92 4.15 -8.01
C GLU A 29 9.55 2.72 -7.59
N ALA A 30 10.30 1.71 -8.05
CA ALA A 30 10.09 0.34 -7.64
C ALA A 30 10.26 0.16 -6.12
N SER A 31 11.29 0.80 -5.53
CA SER A 31 11.51 0.79 -4.08
C SER A 31 10.35 1.44 -3.31
N PHE A 32 9.81 2.55 -3.80
CA PHE A 32 8.63 3.21 -3.22
C PHE A 32 7.40 2.31 -3.25
N ILE A 33 7.12 1.68 -4.40
CA ILE A 33 6.01 0.74 -4.55
C ILE A 33 6.14 -0.42 -3.56
N GLN A 34 7.33 -1.03 -3.45
CA GLN A 34 7.57 -2.13 -2.51
C GLN A 34 7.41 -1.69 -1.05
N ALA A 35 7.86 -0.48 -0.70
CA ALA A 35 7.66 0.09 0.63
C ALA A 35 6.16 0.24 0.97
N ARG A 36 5.37 0.75 0.04
CA ARG A 36 3.91 0.90 0.21
C ARG A 36 3.19 -0.45 0.32
N LYS A 37 3.61 -1.45 -0.46
CA LYS A 37 3.09 -2.82 -0.36
C LYS A 37 3.37 -3.45 1.00
N LEU A 38 4.62 -3.37 1.47
CA LEU A 38 5.01 -3.85 2.79
C LEU A 38 4.19 -3.16 3.89
N ALA A 39 4.08 -1.83 3.84
CA ALA A 39 3.31 -1.06 4.81
C ALA A 39 1.84 -1.48 4.88
N ARG A 40 1.17 -1.76 3.75
CA ARG A 40 -0.21 -2.26 3.75
C ARG A 40 -0.35 -3.64 4.39
N ARG A 41 0.59 -4.55 4.13
CA ARG A 41 0.62 -5.88 4.78
C ARG A 41 0.80 -5.75 6.29
N LEU A 42 1.77 -4.95 6.75
CA LEU A 42 1.99 -4.72 8.17
C LEU A 42 0.80 -4.01 8.83
N ALA A 43 0.12 -3.11 8.11
CA ALA A 43 -1.07 -2.42 8.60
C ALA A 43 -2.25 -3.38 8.78
N LEU A 44 -2.48 -4.30 7.83
CA LEU A 44 -3.48 -5.35 7.95
C LEU A 44 -3.24 -6.21 9.20
N GLN A 45 -2.00 -6.66 9.40
CA GLN A 45 -1.64 -7.48 10.57
C GLN A 45 -1.83 -6.71 11.89
N ALA A 46 -1.37 -5.46 11.94
CA ALA A 46 -1.53 -4.61 13.11
C ALA A 46 -3.00 -4.39 13.45
N LEU A 47 -3.81 -4.02 12.47
CA LEU A 47 -5.24 -3.76 12.65
C LEU A 47 -6.03 -5.03 12.99
N PHE A 48 -5.66 -6.19 12.44
CA PHE A 48 -6.23 -7.47 12.84
C PHE A 48 -5.98 -7.77 14.33
N GLU A 49 -4.75 -7.55 14.81
CA GLU A 49 -4.41 -7.74 16.22
C GLU A 49 -5.17 -6.75 17.12
N ILE A 50 -5.22 -5.47 16.72
CA ILE A 50 -5.96 -4.42 17.45
C ILE A 50 -7.44 -4.81 17.55
N ASP A 51 -8.08 -5.21 16.44
CA ASP A 51 -9.48 -5.62 16.40
C ASP A 51 -9.74 -6.88 17.26
N SER A 52 -8.79 -7.81 17.31
CA SER A 52 -8.98 -9.12 17.96
C SER A 52 -8.68 -9.09 19.46
N THR A 53 -7.79 -8.21 19.90
CA THR A 53 -7.24 -8.22 21.28
C THR A 53 -7.44 -6.90 22.03
N GLY A 54 -7.69 -5.80 21.33
CA GLY A 54 -7.73 -4.47 21.92
C GLY A 54 -6.37 -3.93 22.36
N HIS A 55 -5.26 -4.52 21.90
CA HIS A 55 -3.93 -3.98 22.17
C HIS A 55 -3.78 -2.54 21.66
N ARG A 56 -2.92 -1.77 22.34
CA ARG A 56 -2.70 -0.36 22.02
C ARG A 56 -2.07 -0.23 20.63
N PRO A 57 -2.63 0.58 19.72
CA PRO A 57 -2.14 0.66 18.34
C PRO A 57 -0.66 1.02 18.21
N GLY A 58 -0.15 1.91 19.06
CA GLY A 58 1.26 2.29 19.05
C GLY A 58 2.19 1.11 19.37
N ASP A 59 1.87 0.36 20.41
CA ASP A 59 2.66 -0.80 20.86
C ASP A 59 2.68 -1.90 19.78
N VAL A 60 1.54 -2.13 19.11
CA VAL A 60 1.44 -3.08 18.00
C VAL A 60 2.26 -2.62 16.78
N VAL A 61 2.16 -1.36 16.38
CA VAL A 61 2.93 -0.82 15.24
C VAL A 61 4.42 -0.91 15.50
N ASP A 62 4.88 -0.55 16.70
CA ASP A 62 6.30 -0.62 17.06
C ASP A 62 6.80 -2.08 17.05
N ALA A 63 5.97 -3.04 17.47
CA ALA A 63 6.29 -4.47 17.36
C ALA A 63 6.42 -4.94 15.90
N ARG A 64 5.54 -4.48 14.99
CA ARG A 64 5.62 -4.80 13.55
C ARG A 64 6.84 -4.18 12.87
N LEU A 65 7.27 -3.00 13.32
CA LEU A 65 8.48 -2.34 12.83
C LEU A 65 9.76 -3.02 13.33
N ALA A 66 9.74 -3.55 14.55
CA ALA A 66 10.87 -4.28 15.12
C ALA A 66 11.04 -5.67 14.49
N ASN A 67 9.95 -6.31 14.09
CA ASN A 67 9.94 -7.63 13.45
C ASN A 67 9.10 -7.61 12.16
N PRO A 68 9.56 -6.90 11.12
CA PRO A 68 8.89 -6.97 9.82
C PRO A 68 9.04 -8.39 9.27
N GLU A 69 7.98 -8.93 8.69
CA GLU A 69 8.02 -10.29 8.15
C GLU A 69 9.16 -10.49 7.13
N PRO A 70 9.69 -11.73 7.00
CA PRO A 70 10.60 -12.07 5.93
C PRO A 70 9.96 -11.74 4.56
N ASN A 71 10.79 -11.55 3.54
CA ASN A 71 10.27 -11.41 2.17
C ASN A 71 9.53 -12.69 1.74
N GLU A 72 8.74 -12.61 0.67
CA GLU A 72 7.88 -13.70 0.17
C GLU A 72 8.64 -15.01 -0.10
N ASN A 73 9.96 -14.95 -0.26
CA ASN A 73 10.83 -16.09 -0.54
C ASN A 73 11.50 -16.67 0.71
N GLY A 74 11.30 -16.06 1.89
CA GLY A 74 11.90 -16.53 3.16
C GLY A 74 13.42 -16.39 3.25
N ASP A 75 14.07 -15.80 2.24
CA ASP A 75 15.53 -15.86 2.05
C ASP A 75 16.27 -14.58 2.48
N ASP A 76 15.59 -13.46 2.78
CA ASP A 76 16.27 -12.25 3.27
C ASP A 76 16.34 -12.18 4.82
N PRO A 77 17.49 -11.79 5.38
CA PRO A 77 17.53 -11.21 6.73
C PRO A 77 16.67 -9.94 6.72
N GLN A 78 15.68 -9.86 7.62
CA GLN A 78 14.79 -8.71 7.90
C GLN A 78 15.11 -7.48 7.04
N ILE A 79 14.38 -7.30 5.93
CA ILE A 79 14.49 -6.07 5.13
C ILE A 79 14.23 -4.90 6.10
N PRO A 80 15.20 -3.99 6.32
CA PRO A 80 14.97 -2.85 7.18
C PRO A 80 13.76 -2.09 6.66
N VAL A 81 12.78 -1.83 7.53
CA VAL A 81 11.61 -1.05 7.14
C VAL A 81 12.11 0.33 6.74
N SER A 82 11.94 0.67 5.46
CA SER A 82 12.33 1.99 4.96
C SER A 82 11.50 3.06 5.67
N LYS A 83 12.04 4.29 5.75
CA LYS A 83 11.30 5.38 6.40
C LYS A 83 9.94 5.63 5.74
N GLU A 84 9.86 5.39 4.45
CA GLU A 84 8.63 5.46 3.68
C GLU A 84 7.60 4.42 4.13
N ALA A 85 8.01 3.14 4.26
CA ALA A 85 7.14 2.08 4.74
C ALA A 85 6.69 2.33 6.20
N GLU A 86 7.59 2.80 7.05
CA GLU A 86 7.28 3.14 8.44
C GLU A 86 6.22 4.25 8.51
N ASN A 87 6.46 5.36 7.81
CA ASN A 87 5.56 6.51 7.81
C ASN A 87 4.19 6.11 7.27
N PHE A 88 4.14 5.33 6.19
CA PHE A 88 2.88 4.92 5.60
C PHE A 88 2.12 3.91 6.47
N LEU A 89 2.82 2.97 7.12
CA LEU A 89 2.22 2.07 8.11
C LEU A 89 1.55 2.86 9.24
N ARG A 90 2.29 3.81 9.85
CA ARG A 90 1.76 4.66 10.93
C ARG A 90 0.56 5.47 10.48
N PHE A 91 0.63 6.06 9.28
CA PHE A 91 -0.47 6.80 8.66
C PHE A 91 -1.74 5.94 8.51
N LEU A 92 -1.61 4.74 7.92
CA LEU A 92 -2.73 3.84 7.69
C LEU A 92 -3.37 3.39 9.00
N VAL A 93 -2.58 2.90 9.96
CA VAL A 93 -3.10 2.38 11.23
C VAL A 93 -3.77 3.49 12.04
N ALA A 94 -3.10 4.64 12.20
CA ALA A 94 -3.66 5.76 12.95
C ALA A 94 -4.94 6.30 12.31
N GLY A 95 -4.97 6.39 10.98
CA GLY A 95 -6.13 6.83 10.22
C GLY A 95 -7.33 5.90 10.37
N VAL A 96 -7.12 4.59 10.19
CA VAL A 96 -8.19 3.60 10.35
C VAL A 96 -8.74 3.60 11.78
N VAL A 97 -7.88 3.60 12.80
CA VAL A 97 -8.32 3.64 14.21
C VAL A 97 -9.11 4.91 14.50
N LYS A 98 -8.64 6.08 14.02
CA LYS A 98 -9.31 7.36 14.22
C LYS A 98 -10.69 7.43 13.54
N HIS A 99 -10.82 6.85 12.35
CA HIS A 99 -12.01 6.95 11.51
C HIS A 99 -12.86 5.67 11.49
N GLN A 100 -12.61 4.74 12.42
CA GLN A 100 -13.21 3.40 12.41
C GLN A 100 -14.73 3.42 12.26
N ALA A 101 -15.44 4.22 13.07
CA ALA A 101 -16.90 4.30 13.02
C ALA A 101 -17.41 4.77 11.65
N ALA A 102 -16.79 5.81 11.07
CA ALA A 102 -17.17 6.32 9.76
C ALA A 102 -16.87 5.32 8.64
N LEU A 103 -15.76 4.58 8.74
CA LEU A 103 -15.42 3.50 7.81
C LEU A 103 -16.44 2.36 7.89
N ASP A 104 -16.84 1.97 9.10
CA ASP A 104 -17.85 0.93 9.33
C ASP A 104 -19.21 1.33 8.78
N GLU A 105 -19.61 2.60 8.93
CA GLU A 105 -20.84 3.10 8.33
C GLU A 105 -20.81 3.04 6.79
N ILE A 106 -19.67 3.33 6.16
CA ILE A 106 -19.50 3.17 4.71
C ILE A 106 -19.63 1.69 4.35
N ILE A 107 -18.92 0.80 5.06
CA ILE A 107 -18.98 -0.64 4.80
C ILE A 107 -20.42 -1.15 4.92
N ALA A 108 -21.16 -0.76 5.96
CA ALA A 108 -22.54 -1.17 6.18
C ALA A 108 -23.48 -0.78 5.02
N ARG A 109 -23.26 0.39 4.39
CA ARG A 109 -24.03 0.83 3.22
C ARG A 109 -23.78 -0.03 1.98
N TYR A 110 -22.54 -0.48 1.79
CA TYR A 110 -22.09 -1.16 0.56
C TYR A 110 -21.93 -2.68 0.69
N ALA A 111 -22.05 -3.22 1.91
CA ALA A 111 -22.10 -4.65 2.22
C ALA A 111 -23.35 -4.98 3.08
N PRO A 112 -24.58 -4.72 2.60
CA PRO A 112 -25.78 -4.72 3.44
C PRO A 112 -26.26 -6.11 3.87
N GLU A 113 -25.73 -7.19 3.28
CA GLU A 113 -26.16 -8.56 3.59
C GLU A 113 -25.82 -8.96 5.04
N TRP A 114 -24.76 -8.37 5.62
CA TRP A 114 -24.28 -8.73 6.95
C TRP A 114 -23.95 -7.47 7.76
N PRO A 115 -24.28 -7.43 9.06
CA PRO A 115 -23.69 -6.45 9.97
C PRO A 115 -22.17 -6.48 9.88
N VAL A 116 -21.53 -5.31 9.96
CA VAL A 116 -20.07 -5.17 9.78
C VAL A 116 -19.31 -6.02 10.80
N GLU A 117 -19.86 -6.20 12.00
CA GLU A 117 -19.30 -7.01 13.07
C GLU A 117 -19.24 -8.50 12.73
N GLN A 118 -20.13 -8.97 11.83
CA GLN A 118 -20.22 -10.37 11.39
C GLN A 118 -19.33 -10.68 10.18
N LEU A 119 -18.76 -9.66 9.54
CA LEU A 119 -17.75 -9.87 8.51
C LEU A 119 -16.51 -10.54 9.11
N ALA A 120 -15.86 -11.40 8.33
CA ALA A 120 -14.55 -11.91 8.69
C ALA A 120 -13.62 -10.73 9.02
N ILE A 121 -12.88 -10.82 10.14
CA ILE A 121 -12.06 -9.71 10.63
C ILE A 121 -11.08 -9.24 9.54
N ILE A 122 -10.48 -10.18 8.80
CA ILE A 122 -9.58 -9.87 7.68
C ILE A 122 -10.28 -9.04 6.61
N ASP A 123 -11.46 -9.45 6.15
CA ASP A 123 -12.20 -8.71 5.12
C ASP A 123 -12.59 -7.31 5.60
N ARG A 124 -13.07 -7.20 6.85
CA ARG A 124 -13.41 -5.92 7.46
C ARG A 124 -12.20 -4.98 7.54
N VAL A 125 -11.05 -5.49 7.98
CA VAL A 125 -9.82 -4.70 8.09
C VAL A 125 -9.32 -4.27 6.71
N ILE A 126 -9.33 -5.16 5.71
CA ILE A 126 -8.95 -4.83 4.33
C ILE A 126 -9.84 -3.73 3.77
N LEU A 127 -11.16 -3.81 3.98
CA LEU A 127 -12.11 -2.79 3.55
C LEU A 127 -11.83 -1.45 4.24
N ARG A 128 -11.69 -1.42 5.57
CA ARG A 128 -11.35 -0.21 6.33
C ARG A 128 -10.07 0.44 5.82
N LEU A 129 -9.02 -0.37 5.60
CA LEU A 129 -7.73 0.08 5.10
C LEU A 129 -7.85 0.76 3.73
N ALA A 130 -8.48 0.07 2.78
CA ALA A 130 -8.63 0.56 1.41
C ALA A 130 -9.54 1.79 1.32
N LEU A 131 -10.64 1.80 2.07
CA LEU A 131 -11.56 2.95 2.13
C LEU A 131 -10.87 4.17 2.75
N PHE A 132 -10.11 3.99 3.83
CA PHE A 132 -9.34 5.08 4.42
C PHE A 132 -8.31 5.63 3.43
N GLU A 133 -7.53 4.75 2.78
CA GLU A 133 -6.49 5.17 1.85
C GLU A 133 -7.06 5.90 0.62
N ILE A 134 -8.17 5.41 0.04
CA ILE A 134 -8.86 6.11 -1.06
C ILE A 134 -9.46 7.43 -0.57
N GLY A 135 -9.99 7.45 0.65
CA GLY A 135 -10.70 8.59 1.23
C GLY A 135 -9.78 9.67 1.80
N SER A 136 -8.48 9.40 1.94
CA SER A 136 -7.53 10.38 2.42
C SER A 136 -6.89 11.19 1.28
N SER A 137 -6.81 12.50 1.46
CA SER A 137 -6.08 13.38 0.53
C SER A 137 -4.56 13.20 0.63
N GLU A 138 -4.05 12.73 1.78
CA GLU A 138 -2.62 12.59 2.07
C GLU A 138 -2.00 11.34 1.44
N ALA A 139 -2.80 10.29 1.21
CA ALA A 139 -2.31 8.99 0.73
C ALA A 139 -1.73 9.03 -0.69
N GLN A 140 -2.22 9.94 -1.54
CA GLN A 140 -1.79 10.17 -2.94
C GLN A 140 -1.71 8.92 -3.83
N THR A 141 -2.34 7.82 -3.44
CA THR A 141 -2.36 6.57 -4.22
C THR A 141 -3.60 6.54 -5.12
N PRO A 142 -3.47 6.27 -6.43
CA PRO A 142 -4.62 6.14 -7.31
C PRO A 142 -5.58 5.04 -6.83
N ALA A 143 -6.88 5.33 -6.80
CA ALA A 143 -7.87 4.41 -6.23
C ALA A 143 -7.84 3.00 -6.86
N LYS A 144 -7.57 2.91 -8.17
CA LYS A 144 -7.42 1.61 -8.86
C LYS A 144 -6.26 0.78 -8.30
N VAL A 145 -5.15 1.42 -7.92
CA VAL A 145 -4.01 0.74 -7.27
C VAL A 145 -4.44 0.25 -5.90
N VAL A 146 -5.10 1.09 -5.09
CA VAL A 146 -5.56 0.70 -3.75
C VAL A 146 -6.51 -0.51 -3.82
N ILE A 147 -7.47 -0.49 -4.76
CA ILE A 147 -8.41 -1.62 -4.95
C ILE A 147 -7.65 -2.89 -5.33
N ASN A 148 -6.72 -2.81 -6.28
CA ASN A 148 -5.93 -3.97 -6.68
C ASN A 148 -5.14 -4.54 -5.49
N GLU A 149 -4.45 -3.70 -4.72
CA GLU A 149 -3.68 -4.14 -3.55
C GLU A 149 -4.60 -4.74 -2.45
N ALA A 150 -5.80 -4.18 -2.24
CA ALA A 150 -6.78 -4.73 -1.31
C ALA A 150 -7.26 -6.13 -1.74
N VAL A 151 -7.46 -6.34 -3.04
CA VAL A 151 -7.81 -7.65 -3.60
C VAL A 151 -6.66 -8.65 -3.47
N GLU A 152 -5.41 -8.23 -3.67
CA GLU A 152 -4.26 -9.10 -3.43
C GLU A 152 -4.12 -9.47 -1.95
N LEU A 153 -4.31 -8.52 -1.02
CA LEU A 153 -4.37 -8.84 0.41
C LEU A 153 -5.47 -9.85 0.73
N ALA A 154 -6.65 -9.70 0.11
CA ALA A 154 -7.76 -10.63 0.31
C ALA A 154 -7.46 -12.03 -0.21
N LYS A 155 -6.66 -12.17 -1.28
CA LYS A 155 -6.18 -13.48 -1.76
C LYS A 155 -5.17 -14.11 -0.82
N CYS A 156 -4.29 -13.30 -0.23
CA CYS A 156 -3.23 -13.80 0.64
C CYS A 156 -3.73 -14.18 2.04
N PHE A 157 -4.70 -13.43 2.59
CA PHE A 157 -5.12 -13.56 3.99
C PHE A 157 -6.59 -13.95 4.20
N GLY A 158 -7.44 -13.76 3.18
CA GLY A 158 -8.86 -14.05 3.25
C GLY A 158 -9.20 -15.50 2.88
N GLY A 159 -10.49 -15.80 2.79
CA GLY A 159 -10.99 -17.07 2.26
C GLY A 159 -11.28 -17.00 0.75
N ASP A 160 -11.75 -18.11 0.17
CA ASP A 160 -12.00 -18.24 -1.29
C ASP A 160 -12.92 -17.14 -1.87
N GLY A 161 -13.89 -16.66 -1.08
CA GLY A 161 -14.83 -15.61 -1.48
C GLY A 161 -14.32 -14.18 -1.28
N SER A 162 -13.29 -13.98 -0.45
CA SER A 162 -12.81 -12.66 -0.01
C SER A 162 -12.39 -11.74 -1.16
N PRO A 163 -11.61 -12.19 -2.18
CA PRO A 163 -11.18 -11.30 -3.26
C PRO A 163 -12.36 -10.70 -4.05
N ARG A 164 -13.38 -11.52 -4.33
CA ARG A 164 -14.59 -11.08 -5.05
C ARG A 164 -15.41 -10.13 -4.19
N PHE A 165 -15.58 -10.47 -2.91
CA PHE A 165 -16.33 -9.65 -1.96
C PHE A 165 -15.70 -8.25 -1.80
N VAL A 166 -14.40 -8.19 -1.48
CA VAL A 166 -13.67 -6.92 -1.32
C VAL A 166 -13.73 -6.06 -2.57
N ASN A 167 -13.49 -6.65 -3.76
CA ASN A 167 -13.58 -5.93 -5.02
C ASN A 167 -14.98 -5.35 -5.27
N GLY A 168 -16.03 -6.12 -4.96
CA GLY A 168 -17.42 -5.70 -5.10
C GLY A 168 -17.74 -4.48 -4.23
N VAL A 169 -17.44 -4.56 -2.93
CA VAL A 169 -17.71 -3.49 -1.96
C VAL A 169 -16.94 -2.22 -2.32
N LEU A 170 -15.64 -2.32 -2.60
CA LEU A 170 -14.82 -1.15 -2.94
C LEU A 170 -15.24 -0.52 -4.28
N GLY A 171 -15.61 -1.33 -5.26
CA GLY A 171 -16.14 -0.85 -6.54
C GLY A 171 -17.42 -0.04 -6.37
N SER A 172 -18.32 -0.49 -5.50
CA SER A 172 -19.58 0.22 -5.21
C SER A 172 -19.38 1.47 -4.36
N ALA A 173 -18.47 1.45 -3.39
CA ALA A 173 -18.19 2.58 -2.50
C ALA A 173 -17.36 3.71 -3.14
N LEU A 174 -16.70 3.44 -4.28
CA LEU A 174 -15.68 4.30 -4.86
C LEU A 174 -16.12 5.75 -5.05
N ALA A 175 -17.33 5.98 -5.59
CA ALA A 175 -17.83 7.32 -5.88
C ALA A 175 -18.07 8.16 -4.61
N GLU A 176 -18.40 7.51 -3.49
CA GLU A 176 -18.57 8.19 -2.21
C GLU A 176 -17.21 8.58 -1.62
N VAL A 177 -16.29 7.63 -1.58
CA VAL A 177 -15.00 7.77 -0.90
C VAL A 177 -14.04 8.69 -1.66
N GLN A 178 -14.16 8.77 -2.99
CA GLN A 178 -13.38 9.70 -3.81
C GLN A 178 -13.63 11.18 -3.48
N ARG A 179 -14.68 11.51 -2.73
CA ARG A 179 -14.93 12.86 -2.21
C ARG A 179 -13.99 13.28 -1.07
N LYS A 180 -13.07 12.38 -0.69
CA LYS A 180 -12.04 12.57 0.32
C LYS A 180 -12.59 12.93 1.72
N PRO A 181 -13.39 12.05 2.35
CA PRO A 181 -13.98 12.31 3.65
C PRO A 181 -12.99 12.27 4.83
N PHE A 182 -11.72 11.91 4.62
CA PHE A 182 -10.73 11.68 5.67
C PHE A 182 -9.45 12.53 5.51
#